data_AF-A0A529WVG4-F1
#
_entry.id   AF-A0A529WVG4-F1
#
_cell.length_a   1.000
_cell.length_b   1.000
_cell.length_c   1.000
_cell.angle_alpha   90.00
_cell.angle_beta   90.00
_cell.angle_gamma   90.00
#
_symmetry.space_group_name_H-M   'P 1'
#
loop_
_entity.id
_entity.type
_entity.pdbx_description
1 polymer ?
#
loop_
_entity_poly.entity_id
_entity_poly.type
_entity_poly.pdbx_seq_one_letter_code
_entity_poly.pdbx_strand_id
1 'polypeptide(L)'
;MMIRTLSTLECTKLLTANRTGHLACVKDGQPYVVCFNYAYADSHLYAFSLEGKKIDWMRANPLVCAQVQEHTQGRGWRSVVVDGRYEELLDRVGHKVERDHAWSVLSKHTDWWEPGALRPVTPPTSDTIPHVFFRILVEQISGREASE
;
A
#
# COMPACT_ATOMS: atom_id res chain seq x y z
N MET A 1 20.07 18.69 -12.31
CA MET A 1 18.75 18.29 -11.79
C MET A 1 18.36 19.23 -10.68
N MET A 2 17.26 19.94 -10.88
CA MET A 2 16.62 20.77 -9.86
C MET A 2 15.69 19.88 -9.03
N ILE A 3 15.85 19.87 -7.70
CA ILE A 3 14.98 19.12 -6.79
C ILE A 3 14.09 20.10 -6.04
N ARG A 4 12.78 19.82 -6.02
CA ARG A 4 11.81 20.59 -5.23
C ARG A 4 10.93 19.70 -4.37
N THR A 5 10.34 20.29 -3.34
CA THR A 5 9.30 19.67 -2.53
C THR A 5 7.97 19.72 -3.28
N LEU A 6 7.21 18.63 -3.22
CA LEU A 6 5.84 18.55 -3.71
C LEU A 6 4.86 19.06 -2.64
N SER A 7 3.83 19.77 -3.07
CA SER A 7 2.68 20.08 -2.21
C SER A 7 1.90 18.81 -1.85
N THR A 8 1.09 18.88 -0.78
CA THR A 8 0.20 17.78 -0.39
C THR A 8 -0.69 17.33 -1.55
N LEU A 9 -1.25 18.27 -2.32
CA LEU A 9 -2.10 17.97 -3.47
C LEU A 9 -1.35 17.20 -4.57
N GLU A 10 -0.11 17.57 -4.85
CA GLU A 10 0.73 16.85 -5.81
C GLU A 10 1.08 15.44 -5.30
N CYS A 11 1.36 15.30 -4.00
CA CYS A 11 1.61 14.00 -3.40
C CYS A 11 0.39 13.09 -3.50
N THR A 12 -0.80 13.59 -3.16
CA THR A 12 -2.04 12.81 -3.27
C THR A 12 -2.37 12.43 -4.71
N LYS A 13 -2.09 13.31 -5.69
CA LYS A 13 -2.26 12.99 -7.12
C LYS A 13 -1.35 11.84 -7.54
N LEU A 14 -0.09 11.83 -7.09
CA LEU A 14 0.84 10.73 -7.36
C LEU A 14 0.36 9.43 -6.72
N LEU A 15 -0.10 9.48 -5.45
CA LEU A 15 -0.67 8.31 -4.79
C LEU A 15 -1.89 7.76 -5.52
N THR A 16 -2.79 8.61 -6.03
CA THR A 16 -3.96 8.19 -6.81
C THR A 16 -3.58 7.62 -8.19
N ALA A 17 -2.55 8.16 -8.83
CA ALA A 17 -2.12 7.76 -10.17
C ALA A 17 -1.35 6.43 -10.19
N ASN A 18 -0.71 6.07 -9.07
CA ASN A 18 0.11 4.89 -8.93
C ASN A 18 -0.60 3.80 -8.11
N ARG A 19 -0.14 2.55 -8.26
CA ARG A 19 -0.75 1.38 -7.60
C ARG A 19 0.23 0.48 -6.89
N THR A 20 1.52 0.62 -7.18
CA THR A 20 2.56 -0.20 -6.59
C THR A 20 3.50 0.72 -5.83
N GLY A 21 3.88 0.30 -4.64
CA GLY A 21 4.86 0.99 -3.82
C GLY A 21 5.65 0.01 -2.98
N HIS A 22 6.46 0.57 -2.10
CA HIS A 22 7.21 -0.16 -1.10
C HIS A 22 6.63 0.12 0.27
N LEU A 23 6.24 -0.92 1.00
CA LEU A 23 5.76 -0.83 2.38
C LEU A 23 6.84 -1.32 3.33
N ALA A 24 7.25 -0.44 4.24
CA ALA A 24 8.20 -0.68 5.30
C ALA A 24 7.47 -0.82 6.64
N CYS A 25 7.83 -1.87 7.39
CA CYS A 25 7.41 -2.07 8.79
C CYS A 25 8.64 -2.42 9.64
N VAL A 26 8.55 -2.27 10.96
CA VAL A 26 9.71 -2.45 11.86
C VAL A 26 9.32 -3.34 13.02
N LYS A 27 10.19 -4.30 13.34
CA LYS A 27 10.12 -5.11 14.57
C LYS A 27 11.49 -5.14 15.24
N ASP A 28 11.53 -4.89 16.55
CA ASP A 28 12.77 -4.92 17.35
C ASP A 28 13.91 -4.06 16.76
N GLY A 29 13.55 -2.91 16.18
CA GLY A 29 14.49 -1.98 15.53
C GLY A 29 14.95 -2.38 14.12
N GLN A 30 14.59 -3.57 13.62
CA GLN A 30 14.91 -4.03 12.28
C GLN A 30 13.82 -3.63 11.27
N PRO A 31 14.14 -2.90 10.19
CA PRO A 31 13.19 -2.65 9.10
C PRO A 31 12.98 -3.88 8.20
N TYR A 32 11.76 -4.01 7.66
CA TYR A 32 11.40 -4.96 6.62
C TYR A 32 10.56 -4.26 5.55
N VAL A 33 11.05 -4.28 4.32
CA VAL A 33 10.45 -3.59 3.17
C VAL A 33 10.03 -4.60 2.12
N VAL A 34 8.83 -4.44 1.59
CA VAL A 34 8.29 -5.28 0.51
C VAL A 34 7.55 -4.42 -0.50
N CYS A 35 7.48 -4.89 -1.75
CA CYS A 35 6.52 -4.34 -2.69
C CYS A 35 5.10 -4.67 -2.23
N PHE A 36 4.19 -3.72 -2.37
CA PHE A 36 2.77 -3.94 -2.18
C PHE A 36 1.98 -3.17 -3.22
N ASN A 37 0.82 -3.71 -3.57
CA ASN A 37 -0.13 -2.98 -4.36
C ASN A 37 -1.17 -2.34 -3.44
N TYR A 38 -1.64 -1.17 -3.81
CA TYR A 38 -2.60 -0.40 -3.04
C TYR A 38 -3.57 0.36 -3.95
N ALA A 39 -4.63 0.87 -3.35
CA ALA A 39 -5.38 1.97 -3.91
C ALA A 39 -5.59 3.08 -2.88
N TYR A 40 -5.42 4.32 -3.32
CA TYR A 40 -5.57 5.49 -2.47
C TYR A 40 -7.00 6.02 -2.51
N ALA A 41 -7.63 6.12 -1.34
CA ALA A 41 -8.95 6.72 -1.14
C ALA A 41 -9.09 7.23 0.30
N ASP A 42 -9.83 8.32 0.51
CA ASP A 42 -10.17 8.84 1.84
C ASP A 42 -9.00 8.99 2.82
N SER A 43 -7.84 9.44 2.34
CA SER A 43 -6.59 9.55 3.12
C SER A 43 -6.03 8.21 3.63
N HIS A 44 -6.33 7.12 2.93
CA HIS A 44 -5.84 5.78 3.22
C HIS A 44 -5.26 5.11 1.98
N LEU A 45 -4.26 4.25 2.20
CA LEU A 45 -3.77 3.29 1.22
C LEU A 45 -4.42 1.94 1.54
N TYR A 46 -5.45 1.55 0.79
CA TYR A 46 -6.13 0.27 0.93
C TYR A 46 -5.36 -0.82 0.22
N ALA A 47 -5.18 -1.96 0.89
CA ALA A 47 -4.47 -3.11 0.35
C ALA A 47 -5.01 -4.42 0.93
N PHE A 48 -4.60 -5.52 0.33
CA PHE A 48 -4.84 -6.86 0.85
C PHE A 48 -3.54 -7.65 0.88
N SER A 49 -3.51 -8.69 1.70
CA SER A 49 -2.37 -9.59 1.81
C SER A 49 -2.83 -10.96 2.27
N LEU A 50 -1.99 -11.96 2.05
CA LEU A 50 -2.02 -13.17 2.86
C LEU A 50 -1.38 -12.92 4.24
N GLU A 51 -1.67 -13.78 5.21
CA GLU A 51 -0.92 -13.80 6.46
C GLU A 51 0.57 -14.02 6.22
N GLY A 52 1.40 -13.48 7.11
CA GLY A 52 2.84 -13.65 7.06
C GLY A 52 3.59 -12.44 7.64
N LYS A 53 4.92 -12.44 7.43
CA LYS A 53 5.86 -11.56 8.15
C LYS A 53 5.44 -10.09 8.23
N LYS A 54 5.02 -9.46 7.13
CA LYS A 54 4.63 -8.04 7.15
C LYS A 54 3.37 -7.80 8.00
N ILE A 55 2.39 -8.71 7.91
CA ILE A 55 1.15 -8.60 8.68
C ILE A 55 1.46 -8.78 10.16
N ASP A 56 2.24 -9.80 10.52
CA ASP A 56 2.61 -10.04 11.93
C ASP A 56 3.39 -8.87 12.52
N TRP A 57 4.28 -8.27 11.73
CA TRP A 57 5.07 -7.11 12.17
C TRP A 57 4.20 -5.87 12.32
N MET A 58 3.29 -5.60 11.39
CA MET A 58 2.37 -4.46 11.47
C MET A 58 1.31 -4.60 12.57
N ARG A 59 0.87 -5.84 12.87
CA ARG A 59 0.01 -6.12 14.04
C ARG A 59 0.73 -5.81 15.36
N ALA A 60 2.03 -6.12 15.45
CA ALA A 60 2.84 -5.84 16.64
C ALA A 60 3.25 -4.36 16.75
N ASN A 61 3.55 -3.70 15.63
CA ASN A 61 3.90 -2.30 15.55
C ASN A 61 3.22 -1.68 14.32
N PRO A 62 2.13 -0.90 14.51
CA PRO A 62 1.35 -0.39 13.39
C PRO A 62 2.00 0.79 12.67
N LEU A 63 3.15 1.29 13.15
CA LEU A 63 3.87 2.38 12.49
C LEU A 63 4.57 1.85 11.23
N VAL A 64 4.23 2.42 10.09
CA VAL A 64 4.74 2.02 8.77
C VAL A 64 5.18 3.22 7.96
N CYS A 65 6.02 2.97 6.96
CA CYS A 65 6.36 3.93 5.92
C CYS A 65 6.00 3.33 4.55
N ALA A 66 5.25 4.05 3.73
CA ALA A 66 5.00 3.67 2.35
C ALA A 66 5.70 4.64 1.40
N GLN A 67 6.41 4.11 0.40
CA GLN A 67 7.09 4.90 -0.62
C GLN A 67 6.55 4.56 -2.00
N VAL A 68 6.26 5.58 -2.78
CA VAL A 68 5.78 5.47 -4.17
C VAL A 68 6.62 6.39 -5.04
N GLN A 69 6.92 5.96 -6.26
CA GLN A 69 7.63 6.78 -7.24
C GLN A 69 7.14 6.55 -8.64
N GLU A 70 7.35 7.55 -9.50
CA GLU A 70 7.15 7.47 -10.94
C GLU A 70 8.31 8.16 -11.66
N HIS A 71 8.64 7.66 -12.85
CA HIS A 71 9.57 8.31 -13.76
C HIS A 71 8.85 9.42 -14.54
N THR A 72 9.50 10.57 -14.70
CA THR A 72 9.04 11.65 -15.58
C THR A 72 9.90 11.69 -16.84
N GLN A 73 9.79 12.75 -17.65
CA GLN A 73 10.62 12.88 -18.86
C GLN A 73 12.12 12.88 -18.55
N GLY A 74 12.91 12.30 -19.46
CA GLY A 74 14.36 12.22 -19.35
C GLY A 74 14.80 11.42 -18.14
N ARG A 75 15.65 12.02 -17.29
CA ARG A 75 16.12 11.43 -16.01
C ARG A 75 15.27 11.83 -14.81
N GLY A 76 14.17 12.57 -15.02
CA GLY A 76 13.36 13.08 -13.92
C GLY A 76 12.54 12.01 -13.21
N TRP A 77 12.14 12.31 -11.97
CA TRP A 77 11.32 11.43 -11.15
C TRP A 77 10.48 12.23 -10.16
N ARG A 78 9.38 11.63 -9.70
CA ARG A 78 8.63 12.08 -8.54
C ARG A 78 8.54 10.96 -7.53
N SER A 79 8.65 11.29 -6.26
CA SER A 79 8.52 10.33 -5.18
C SER A 79 7.68 10.92 -4.04
N VAL A 80 6.85 10.07 -3.45
CA VAL A 80 6.06 10.36 -2.25
C VAL A 80 6.44 9.35 -1.17
N VAL A 81 6.56 9.85 0.05
CA VAL A 81 6.68 9.07 1.28
C VAL A 81 5.48 9.38 2.16
N VAL A 82 4.85 8.32 2.65
CA VAL A 82 3.77 8.34 3.63
C VAL A 82 4.31 7.74 4.91
N ASP A 83 4.30 8.52 5.99
CA ASP A 83 4.37 7.98 7.34
C ASP A 83 2.93 7.70 7.78
N GLY A 84 2.66 6.45 8.14
CA GLY A 84 1.30 6.01 8.33
C GLY A 84 1.12 4.94 9.37
N ARG A 85 -0.15 4.64 9.62
CA ARG A 85 -0.58 3.67 10.61
C ARG A 85 -1.37 2.55 9.96
N TYR A 86 -0.93 1.32 10.21
CA TYR A 86 -1.62 0.11 9.82
C TYR A 86 -2.92 -0.08 10.60
N GLU A 87 -3.99 -0.36 9.87
CA GLU A 87 -5.30 -0.74 10.41
C GLU A 87 -5.81 -1.98 9.68
N GLU A 88 -6.05 -3.07 10.43
CA GLU A 88 -6.63 -4.30 9.90
C GLU A 88 -8.16 -4.19 9.82
N LEU A 89 -8.72 -4.50 8.65
CA LEU A 89 -10.17 -4.45 8.40
C LEU A 89 -10.77 -5.83 8.64
N LEU A 90 -11.08 -6.11 9.90
CA LEU A 90 -11.63 -7.40 10.34
C LEU A 90 -13.04 -7.64 9.78
N ASP A 91 -13.38 -8.89 9.50
CA ASP A 91 -14.73 -9.31 9.09
C ASP A 91 -15.69 -9.34 10.29
N ARG A 92 -16.02 -8.16 10.83
CA ARG A 92 -16.94 -7.97 11.96
C ARG A 92 -17.92 -6.84 11.66
N VAL A 93 -19.08 -6.86 12.34
CA VAL A 93 -20.10 -5.81 12.26
C VAL A 93 -19.45 -4.46 12.59
N GLY A 94 -19.34 -3.58 11.60
CA GLY A 94 -18.65 -2.29 11.70
C GLY A 94 -17.65 -2.00 10.57
N HIS A 95 -17.04 -3.03 9.97
CA HIS A 95 -16.03 -2.87 8.91
C HIS A 95 -16.48 -3.35 7.52
N LYS A 96 -17.72 -3.84 7.41
CA LYS A 96 -18.25 -4.39 6.16
C LYS A 96 -18.28 -3.36 5.03
N VAL A 97 -18.64 -2.11 5.35
CA VAL A 97 -18.71 -1.03 4.35
C VAL A 97 -17.31 -0.65 3.86
N GLU A 98 -16.34 -0.56 4.75
CA GLU A 98 -14.94 -0.26 4.43
C GLU A 98 -14.31 -1.40 3.64
N ARG A 99 -14.65 -2.65 3.96
CA ARG A 99 -14.17 -3.82 3.24
C ARG A 99 -14.80 -3.91 1.85
N ASP A 100 -16.10 -3.64 1.72
CA ASP A 100 -16.79 -3.57 0.42
C ASP A 100 -16.26 -2.39 -0.42
N HIS A 101 -15.92 -1.27 0.22
CA HIS A 101 -15.28 -0.13 -0.45
C HIS A 101 -13.87 -0.47 -0.90
N ALA A 102 -13.03 -1.02 -0.01
CA ALA A 102 -11.70 -1.50 -0.35
C ALA A 102 -11.77 -2.50 -1.51
N TRP A 103 -12.68 -3.47 -1.45
CA TRP A 103 -12.92 -4.40 -2.53
C TRP A 103 -13.36 -3.70 -3.81
N SER A 104 -14.28 -2.75 -3.76
CA SER A 104 -14.72 -1.98 -4.94
C SER A 104 -13.59 -1.19 -5.59
N VAL A 105 -12.69 -0.61 -4.80
CA VAL A 105 -11.55 0.16 -5.32
C VAL A 105 -10.50 -0.78 -5.89
N LEU A 106 -10.25 -1.91 -5.23
CA LEU A 106 -9.23 -2.88 -5.60
C LEU A 106 -9.65 -3.80 -6.77
N SER A 107 -10.92 -4.20 -6.84
CA SER A 107 -11.48 -5.11 -7.86
C SER A 107 -11.68 -4.48 -9.23
N LYS A 108 -11.67 -3.14 -9.33
CA LYS A 108 -11.75 -2.41 -10.61
C LYS A 108 -10.56 -2.65 -11.53
N HIS A 109 -9.53 -3.35 -11.05
CA HIS A 109 -8.27 -3.54 -11.75
C HIS A 109 -7.93 -5.03 -11.80
N THR A 110 -8.21 -5.61 -12.97
CA THR A 110 -8.02 -7.00 -13.38
C THR A 110 -6.57 -7.47 -13.12
N ASP A 111 -6.41 -8.71 -12.63
CA ASP A 111 -5.16 -9.49 -12.51
C ASP A 111 -4.08 -9.03 -11.52
N TRP A 112 -4.39 -8.11 -10.59
CA TRP A 112 -3.40 -7.62 -9.61
C TRP A 112 -3.05 -8.57 -8.45
N TRP A 113 -3.67 -9.76 -8.40
CA TRP A 113 -3.62 -10.73 -7.30
C TRP A 113 -2.72 -11.96 -7.56
N GLU A 114 -2.27 -12.19 -8.79
CA GLU A 114 -1.57 -13.43 -9.14
C GLU A 114 -0.20 -13.61 -8.45
N PRO A 115 0.72 -12.61 -8.35
CA PRO A 115 2.05 -12.90 -7.82
C PRO A 115 2.10 -13.16 -6.31
N GLY A 116 1.05 -12.76 -5.57
CA GLY A 116 0.98 -12.96 -4.11
C GLY A 116 0.35 -14.29 -3.68
N ALA A 117 -0.36 -14.97 -4.59
CA ALA A 117 -1.07 -16.22 -4.33
C ALA A 117 -0.39 -17.47 -4.94
N LEU A 118 0.60 -17.29 -5.81
CA LEU A 118 1.30 -18.39 -6.46
C LEU A 118 2.32 -19.04 -5.51
N ARG A 119 1.87 -20.03 -4.74
CA ARG A 119 2.75 -21.17 -4.40
C ARG A 119 2.97 -21.99 -5.68
N PRO A 120 4.12 -22.65 -5.88
CA PRO A 120 4.36 -23.58 -7.00
C PRO A 120 3.46 -24.84 -7.03
N VAL A 121 2.34 -24.81 -6.31
CA VAL A 121 1.41 -25.93 -6.17
C VAL A 121 0.01 -25.35 -6.33
N THR A 122 -0.67 -25.78 -7.38
CA THR A 122 -2.06 -25.46 -7.70
C THR A 122 -2.94 -25.68 -6.46
N PRO A 123 -3.56 -24.65 -5.87
CA PRO A 123 -4.50 -24.87 -4.79
C PRO A 123 -5.80 -25.45 -5.38
N PRO A 124 -6.46 -26.41 -4.69
CA PRO A 124 -7.83 -26.73 -4.99
C PRO A 124 -8.70 -25.51 -4.60
N THR A 125 -9.44 -24.93 -5.56
CA THR A 125 -10.60 -24.03 -5.36
C THR A 125 -10.46 -22.92 -4.28
N SER A 126 -10.27 -21.69 -4.74
CA SER A 126 -9.82 -20.49 -4.01
C SER A 126 -10.79 -19.82 -3.02
N ASP A 127 -11.61 -20.56 -2.26
CA ASP A 127 -12.58 -19.96 -1.33
C ASP A 127 -12.15 -19.96 0.16
N THR A 128 -10.94 -20.43 0.48
CA THR A 128 -10.57 -20.72 1.89
C THR A 128 -9.25 -20.14 2.40
N ILE A 129 -8.53 -19.33 1.60
CA ILE A 129 -7.34 -18.64 2.12
C ILE A 129 -7.78 -17.32 2.76
N PRO A 130 -7.55 -17.10 4.08
CA PRO A 130 -7.98 -15.88 4.73
C PRO A 130 -7.16 -14.69 4.19
N HIS A 131 -7.80 -13.89 3.33
CA HIS A 131 -7.27 -12.61 2.89
C HIS A 131 -7.36 -11.60 4.03
N VAL A 132 -6.21 -11.03 4.41
CA VAL A 132 -6.11 -9.92 5.35
C VAL A 132 -6.31 -8.63 4.56
N PHE A 133 -7.45 -7.97 4.77
CA PHE A 133 -7.71 -6.62 4.28
C PHE A 133 -7.18 -5.63 5.29
N PHE A 134 -6.48 -4.62 4.81
CA PHE A 134 -5.95 -3.59 5.67
C PHE A 134 -5.89 -2.26 4.93
N ARG A 135 -5.70 -1.19 5.70
CA ARG A 135 -5.41 0.12 5.16
C ARG A 135 -4.29 0.78 5.95
N ILE A 136 -3.56 1.67 5.30
CA ILE A 136 -2.60 2.55 5.95
C ILE A 136 -3.22 3.93 6.02
N LEU A 137 -3.52 4.41 7.23
CA LEU A 137 -3.89 5.80 7.46
C LEU A 137 -2.68 6.69 7.16
N VAL A 138 -2.88 7.72 6.33
CA VAL A 138 -1.84 8.72 6.02
C VAL A 138 -1.77 9.72 7.18
N GLU A 139 -0.80 9.56 8.08
CA GLU A 139 -0.58 10.51 9.19
C GLU A 139 0.25 11.71 8.72
N GLN A 140 1.30 11.45 7.93
CA GLN A 140 2.10 12.48 7.26
C GLN A 140 2.41 12.07 5.82
N ILE A 141 2.55 13.08 4.96
CA ILE A 141 2.90 12.88 3.56
C ILE A 141 3.92 13.93 3.14
N SER A 142 4.96 13.48 2.44
CA SER A 142 5.96 14.35 1.85
C SER A 142 6.31 13.85 0.46
N GLY A 143 6.76 14.76 -0.41
CA GLY A 143 7.14 14.38 -1.76
C GLY A 143 8.24 15.24 -2.33
N ARG A 144 8.94 14.68 -3.31
CA ARG A 144 10.05 15.29 -4.02
C ARG A 144 9.88 15.07 -5.52
N GLU A 145 10.25 16.07 -6.30
CA GLU A 145 10.40 15.96 -7.75
C GLU A 145 11.82 16.36 -8.13
N ALA A 146 12.43 15.60 -9.03
CA ALA A 146 13.65 15.98 -9.72
C ALA A 146 13.33 16.19 -11.21
N SER A 147 13.62 17.38 -11.71
CA SER A 147 13.59 17.71 -13.15
C SER A 147 15.01 18.01 -13.63
N GLU A 148 15.27 17.83 -14.92
CA GLU A 148 16.56 18.24 -15.50
C GLU A 148 16.73 19.75 -15.54
#